data_AF-A0A7W7CSR4-F1
#
_entry.id   AF-A0A7W7CSR4-F1
#
_cell.length_a   1.000
_cell.length_b   1.000
_cell.length_c   1.000
_cell.angle_alpha   90.00
_cell.angle_beta   90.00
_cell.angle_gamma   90.00
#
_symmetry.space_group_name_H-M   'P 1'
#
loop_
_entity.id
_entity.type
_entity.pdbx_description
1 polymer ?
#
loop_
_entity_poly.entity_id
_entity_poly.type
_entity_poly.pdbx_seq_one_letter_code
_entity_poly.pdbx_strand_id
1 'polypeptide(L)'
;MENIERVPDANEAREALASIDVAQRAVRDTPWPTWIYPVNAVLLGGMALAALAPEHRRLTTLWAVALVVIAVNATVGYRMGTPWTWPTSRVFLASVVAAGACVAAAFVVTGHTALTVALAVAAAALYLAGSVAHRRSTGRPR
;
A
#
# COMPACT_ATOMS: atom_id res chain seq x y z
N MET A 1 2.26 -0.67 -55.16
CA MET A 1 3.04 -1.57 -54.28
C MET A 1 2.21 -1.77 -53.04
N GLU A 2 1.62 -2.94 -52.90
CA GLU A 2 0.80 -3.32 -51.74
C GLU A 2 1.76 -3.58 -50.57
N ASN A 3 1.66 -2.78 -49.51
CA ASN A 3 2.48 -2.93 -48.32
C ASN A 3 1.83 -4.03 -47.48
N ILE A 4 2.28 -5.28 -47.65
CA ILE A 4 1.82 -6.39 -46.82
C ILE A 4 2.38 -6.14 -45.41
N GLU A 5 1.58 -5.50 -44.57
CA GLU A 5 1.93 -5.33 -43.15
C GLU A 5 2.19 -6.72 -42.56
N ARG A 6 3.41 -6.91 -42.08
CA ARG A 6 3.82 -8.13 -41.40
C ARG A 6 2.92 -8.32 -40.17
N VAL A 7 2.09 -9.36 -40.19
CA VAL A 7 1.32 -9.79 -39.02
C VAL A 7 2.27 -10.56 -38.09
N PRO A 8 2.49 -10.13 -36.84
CA PRO A 8 3.34 -10.84 -35.89
C PRO A 8 2.80 -12.25 -35.63
N ASP A 9 3.68 -13.23 -35.47
CA ASP A 9 3.25 -14.54 -35.01
C ASP A 9 2.88 -14.52 -33.50
N ALA A 10 2.31 -15.62 -33.01
CA ALA A 10 1.84 -15.70 -31.63
C ALA A 10 2.97 -15.55 -30.58
N ASN A 11 4.21 -15.91 -30.91
CA ASN A 11 5.35 -15.74 -30.01
C ASN A 11 5.84 -14.30 -30.02
N GLU A 12 5.93 -13.67 -31.18
CA GLU A 12 6.27 -12.24 -31.32
C GLU A 12 5.24 -11.35 -30.61
N ALA A 13 3.94 -11.68 -30.71
CA ALA A 13 2.89 -10.99 -29.98
C ALA A 13 3.02 -11.17 -28.45
N ARG A 14 3.37 -12.37 -27.96
CA ARG A 14 3.59 -12.62 -26.53
C ARG A 14 4.80 -11.87 -26.00
N GLU A 15 5.89 -11.84 -26.74
CA GLU A 15 7.11 -11.10 -26.37
C GLU A 15 6.84 -9.59 -26.34
N ALA A 16 6.12 -9.07 -27.34
CA ALA A 16 5.71 -7.68 -27.37
C ALA A 16 4.83 -7.33 -26.14
N LEU A 17 3.83 -8.15 -25.83
CA LEU A 17 2.99 -7.96 -24.64
C LEU A 17 3.80 -8.05 -23.33
N ALA A 18 4.74 -8.99 -23.22
CA ALA A 18 5.61 -9.10 -22.05
C ALA A 18 6.50 -7.85 -21.88
N SER A 19 7.02 -7.31 -22.99
CA SER A 19 7.83 -6.08 -22.96
C SER A 19 7.02 -4.85 -22.54
N ILE A 20 5.76 -4.74 -23.00
CA ILE A 20 4.83 -3.68 -22.61
C ILE A 20 4.50 -3.78 -21.12
N ASP A 21 4.22 -4.98 -20.62
CA ASP A 21 3.93 -5.21 -19.20
C ASP A 21 5.13 -4.83 -18.32
N VAL A 22 6.35 -5.20 -18.72
CA VAL A 22 7.58 -4.76 -18.02
C VAL A 22 7.70 -3.23 -18.02
N ALA A 23 7.46 -2.57 -19.15
CA ALA A 23 7.51 -1.11 -19.25
C ALA A 23 6.43 -0.42 -18.39
N GLN A 24 5.21 -0.95 -18.39
CA GLN A 24 4.11 -0.43 -17.54
C GLN A 24 4.42 -0.59 -16.05
N ARG A 25 4.98 -1.74 -15.65
CA ARG A 25 5.44 -1.94 -14.26
C ARG A 25 6.54 -0.96 -13.89
N ALA A 26 7.50 -0.68 -14.79
CA ALA A 26 8.59 0.25 -14.51
C ALA A 26 8.09 1.68 -14.21
N VAL A 27 7.04 2.13 -14.89
CA VAL A 27 6.39 3.44 -14.62
C VAL A 27 5.58 3.38 -13.32
N ARG A 28 4.84 2.28 -13.11
CA ARG A 28 3.92 2.11 -11.98
C ARG A 28 4.62 1.90 -10.64
N ASP A 29 5.72 1.16 -10.64
CA ASP A 29 6.49 0.78 -9.45
C ASP A 29 7.64 1.75 -9.19
N THR A 30 7.38 3.05 -9.35
CA THR A 30 8.33 4.11 -8.99
C THR A 30 8.61 4.05 -7.48
N PRO A 31 9.88 4.11 -7.03
CA PRO A 31 10.21 4.01 -5.61
C PRO A 31 9.60 5.16 -4.81
N TRP A 32 8.80 4.82 -3.80
CA TRP A 32 8.19 5.82 -2.93
C TRP A 32 9.24 6.51 -2.03
N PRO A 33 8.99 7.77 -1.61
CA PRO A 33 9.79 8.43 -0.58
C PRO A 33 9.89 7.57 0.68
N THR A 34 11.11 7.36 1.17
CA THR A 34 11.35 6.35 2.22
C THR A 34 10.63 6.66 3.53
N TRP A 35 10.35 7.93 3.80
CA TRP A 35 9.62 8.38 4.99
C TRP A 35 8.14 8.00 4.97
N ILE A 36 7.53 7.70 3.82
CA ILE A 36 6.10 7.38 3.76
C ILE A 36 5.78 6.06 4.45
N TYR A 37 6.73 5.11 4.42
CA TYR A 37 6.55 3.79 5.02
C TYR A 37 6.38 3.85 6.54
N PRO A 38 7.30 4.48 7.32
CA PRO A 38 7.09 4.64 8.75
C PRO A 38 5.88 5.53 9.08
N VAL A 39 5.55 6.54 8.26
CA VAL A 39 4.35 7.36 8.47
C VAL A 39 3.08 6.52 8.36
N ASN A 40 2.92 5.74 7.28
CA ASN A 40 1.76 4.87 7.11
C ASN A 40 1.69 3.78 8.19
N ALA A 41 2.83 3.23 8.63
CA ALA A 41 2.88 2.28 9.72
C ALA A 41 2.33 2.87 11.03
N VAL A 42 2.76 4.09 11.38
CA VAL A 42 2.27 4.82 12.56
C VAL A 42 0.79 5.13 12.42
N LEU A 43 0.33 5.58 11.25
CA LEU A 43 -1.07 5.90 11.03
C LEU A 43 -1.96 4.65 11.11
N LEU A 44 -1.55 3.51 10.56
CA LEU A 44 -2.27 2.23 10.69
C LEU A 44 -2.34 1.76 12.15
N GLY A 45 -1.24 1.87 12.89
CA GLY A 45 -1.24 1.63 14.33
C GLY A 45 -2.19 2.58 15.06
N GLY A 46 -2.19 3.87 14.70
CA GLY A 46 -3.11 4.88 15.21
C GLY A 46 -4.58 4.57 14.92
N MET A 47 -4.89 4.05 13.72
CA MET A 47 -6.23 3.59 13.38
C MET A 47 -6.69 2.43 14.28
N ALA A 48 -5.82 1.47 14.55
CA ALA A 48 -6.13 0.38 15.50
C ALA A 48 -6.34 0.92 16.93
N LEU A 49 -5.50 1.86 17.38
CA LEU A 49 -5.64 2.49 18.69
C LEU A 49 -6.89 3.35 18.81
N ALA A 50 -7.49 3.82 17.71
CA ALA A 50 -8.76 4.54 17.75
C ALA A 50 -9.88 3.70 18.40
N ALA A 51 -9.78 2.36 18.40
CA ALA A 51 -10.71 1.48 19.12
C ALA A 51 -10.72 1.72 20.64
N LEU A 52 -9.64 2.23 21.22
CA LEU A 52 -9.53 2.60 22.64
C LEU A 52 -10.11 3.98 22.96
N ALA A 53 -10.43 4.79 21.95
CA ALA A 53 -11.02 6.09 22.19
C ALA A 53 -12.43 5.93 22.82
N PRO A 54 -12.87 6.92 23.63
CA PRO A 54 -14.23 6.95 24.16
C PRO A 54 -15.25 6.75 23.05
N GLU A 55 -16.34 6.05 23.32
CA GLU A 55 -17.31 5.62 22.31
C GLU A 55 -17.81 6.77 21.42
N HIS A 56 -18.12 7.92 22.03
CA HIS A 56 -18.54 9.13 21.32
C HIS A 56 -17.47 9.77 20.40
N ARG A 57 -16.19 9.42 20.55
CA ARG A 57 -15.06 9.90 19.71
C ARG A 57 -14.44 8.83 18.84
N ARG A 58 -14.76 7.56 19.06
CA ARG A 58 -14.12 6.41 18.40
C ARG A 58 -14.14 6.53 16.89
N LEU A 59 -15.32 6.71 16.31
CA LEU A 59 -15.48 6.84 14.85
C LEU A 59 -14.87 8.14 14.34
N THR A 60 -15.02 9.25 15.05
CA THR A 60 -14.42 10.54 14.66
C THR A 60 -12.90 10.45 14.60
N THR A 61 -12.25 9.84 15.58
CA THR A 61 -10.81 9.61 15.62
C THR A 61 -10.38 8.69 14.47
N LEU A 62 -11.09 7.58 14.25
CA LEU A 62 -10.81 6.68 13.12
C LEU A 62 -10.85 7.43 11.78
N TRP A 63 -11.92 8.19 11.53
CA TRP A 63 -12.08 8.96 10.30
C TRP A 63 -11.02 10.05 10.16
N ALA A 64 -10.66 10.74 11.23
CA ALA A 64 -9.60 11.74 11.21
C ALA A 64 -8.26 11.12 10.78
N VAL A 65 -7.88 9.98 11.37
CA VAL A 65 -6.63 9.28 11.00
C VAL A 65 -6.71 8.74 9.57
N ALA A 66 -7.85 8.17 9.15
CA ALA A 66 -8.06 7.69 7.78
C ALA A 66 -7.93 8.81 6.74
N LEU A 67 -8.47 10.00 7.02
CA LEU A 67 -8.30 11.18 6.17
C LEU A 67 -6.83 11.61 6.06
N VAL A 68 -6.07 11.53 7.16
CA VAL A 68 -4.62 11.81 7.12
C VAL A 68 -3.89 10.77 6.27
N VAL A 69 -4.22 9.49 6.38
CA VAL A 69 -3.66 8.44 5.51
C VAL A 69 -3.94 8.77 4.04
N ILE A 70 -5.20 9.06 3.69
CA ILE A 70 -5.58 9.39 2.31
C ILE A 70 -4.82 10.64 1.84
N ALA A 71 -4.80 11.71 2.63
CA ALA A 71 -4.15 12.96 2.26
C ALA A 71 -2.64 12.79 2.04
N VAL A 72 -1.94 12.07 2.93
CA VAL A 72 -0.50 11.80 2.80
C VAL A 72 -0.22 10.99 1.53
N ASN A 73 -0.95 9.89 1.32
CA ASN A 73 -0.72 9.00 0.17
C ASN A 73 -1.11 9.68 -1.16
N ALA A 74 -2.22 10.42 -1.20
CA ALA A 74 -2.62 11.19 -2.37
C ALA A 74 -1.58 12.27 -2.71
N THR A 75 -1.12 13.04 -1.72
CA THR A 75 -0.12 14.10 -1.93
C THR A 75 1.18 13.53 -2.49
N VAL A 76 1.67 12.42 -1.94
CA VAL A 76 2.88 11.77 -2.43
C VAL A 76 2.66 11.18 -3.82
N GLY A 77 1.53 10.53 -4.05
CA GLY A 77 1.17 10.00 -5.36
C GLY A 77 1.08 11.09 -6.44
N TYR A 78 0.48 12.24 -6.15
CA TYR A 78 0.47 13.40 -7.06
C TYR A 78 1.89 13.93 -7.34
N ARG A 79 2.75 14.00 -6.32
CA ARG A 79 4.16 14.42 -6.51
C ARG A 79 4.97 13.44 -7.36
N MET A 80 4.64 12.16 -7.33
CA MET A 80 5.27 11.13 -8.16
C MET A 80 4.64 11.02 -9.56
N GLY A 81 3.56 11.75 -9.84
CA GLY A 81 2.81 11.64 -11.11
C GLY A 81 1.90 10.41 -11.20
N THR A 82 1.73 9.68 -10.08
CA THR A 82 1.02 8.40 -10.02
C THR A 82 0.06 8.33 -8.81
N PRO A 83 -0.94 9.23 -8.69
CA PRO A 83 -1.78 9.37 -7.50
C PRO A 83 -2.61 8.14 -7.12
N TRP A 84 -2.94 7.29 -8.10
CA TRP A 84 -3.87 6.17 -7.93
C TRP A 84 -3.26 4.82 -8.33
N THR A 85 -1.94 4.77 -8.54
CA THR A 85 -1.28 3.52 -8.90
C THR A 85 -1.13 2.63 -7.69
N TRP A 86 -1.69 1.43 -7.78
CA TRP A 86 -1.51 0.42 -6.76
C TRP A 86 -0.17 -0.29 -6.92
N PRO A 87 0.55 -0.58 -5.83
CA PRO A 87 1.75 -1.41 -5.86
C PRO A 87 1.48 -2.78 -6.52
N THR A 88 2.43 -3.31 -7.28
CA THR A 88 2.29 -4.64 -7.90
C THR A 88 2.81 -5.79 -7.01
N SER A 89 3.61 -5.47 -6.00
CA SER A 89 4.22 -6.46 -5.09
C SER A 89 3.15 -7.20 -4.28
N ARG A 90 2.93 -8.47 -4.61
CA ARG A 90 1.97 -9.36 -3.92
C ARG A 90 2.25 -9.48 -2.43
N VAL A 91 3.53 -9.52 -2.05
CA VAL A 91 3.95 -9.60 -0.65
C VAL A 91 3.54 -8.33 0.09
N PHE A 92 3.78 -7.16 -0.51
CA PHE A 92 3.36 -5.90 0.10
C PHE A 92 1.84 -5.81 0.24
N LEU A 93 1.10 -6.17 -0.80
CA LEU A 93 -0.37 -6.18 -0.76
C LEU A 93 -0.90 -7.13 0.33
N ALA A 94 -0.34 -8.34 0.45
CA ALA A 94 -0.70 -9.27 1.51
C ALA A 94 -0.43 -8.69 2.91
N SER A 95 0.71 -8.02 3.10
CA SER A 95 1.03 -7.33 4.35
C SER A 95 0.08 -6.17 4.66
N VAL A 96 -0.33 -5.39 3.65
CA VAL A 96 -1.32 -4.31 3.81
C VAL A 96 -2.68 -4.87 4.23
N VAL A 97 -3.12 -5.97 3.60
CA VAL A 97 -4.36 -6.65 3.97
C VAL A 97 -4.28 -7.18 5.40
N ALA A 98 -3.17 -7.83 5.78
CA ALA A 98 -2.98 -8.34 7.13
C ALA A 98 -2.97 -7.20 8.18
N ALA A 99 -2.30 -6.07 7.88
CA ALA A 99 -2.33 -4.89 8.74
C ALA A 99 -3.75 -4.32 8.89
N GLY A 100 -4.51 -4.25 7.79
CA GLY A 100 -5.93 -3.86 7.80
C GLY A 100 -6.80 -4.81 8.62
N ALA A 101 -6.54 -6.12 8.56
CA ALA A 101 -7.23 -7.11 9.38
C ALA A 101 -6.93 -6.92 10.88
N CYS A 102 -5.70 -6.57 11.25
CA CYS A 102 -5.37 -6.20 12.63
C CYS A 102 -6.13 -4.94 13.10
N VAL A 103 -6.23 -3.92 12.23
CA VAL A 103 -7.06 -2.74 12.53
C VAL A 103 -8.51 -3.14 12.74
N ALA A 104 -9.11 -3.92 11.84
CA ALA A 104 -10.49 -4.37 11.99
C ALA A 104 -10.71 -5.21 13.27
N ALA A 105 -9.80 -6.13 13.56
CA ALA A 105 -9.85 -6.95 14.77
C ALA A 105 -9.78 -6.11 16.05
N ALA A 106 -9.05 -5.00 16.05
CA ALA A 106 -8.98 -4.08 17.19
C ALA A 106 -10.36 -3.51 17.56
N PHE A 107 -11.24 -3.29 16.58
CA PHE A 107 -12.62 -2.83 16.80
C PHE A 107 -13.59 -3.96 17.20
N VAL A 108 -13.20 -5.23 17.01
CA VAL A 108 -13.98 -6.39 17.47
C VAL A 108 -13.67 -6.71 18.93
N VAL A 109 -12.40 -6.62 19.34
CA VAL A 109 -11.94 -6.98 20.70
C VAL A 109 -12.05 -5.83 21.71
N THR A 110 -12.87 -4.81 21.41
CA THR A 110 -13.04 -3.62 22.24
C THR A 110 -13.27 -3.97 23.71
N GLY A 111 -12.54 -3.31 24.61
CA GLY A 111 -12.54 -3.61 26.04
C GLY A 111 -11.28 -4.37 26.52
N HIS A 112 -10.48 -4.92 25.61
CA HIS A 112 -9.21 -5.60 25.94
C HIS A 112 -8.00 -4.74 25.57
N THR A 113 -7.65 -3.77 26.41
CA THR A 113 -6.59 -2.78 26.12
C THR A 113 -5.28 -3.41 25.67
N ALA A 114 -4.79 -4.44 26.36
CA ALA A 114 -3.54 -5.11 26.01
C ALA A 114 -3.58 -5.74 24.61
N LEU A 115 -4.71 -6.37 24.26
CA LEU A 115 -4.89 -7.02 22.96
C LEU A 115 -5.03 -5.98 21.84
N THR A 116 -5.75 -4.87 22.07
CA THR A 116 -5.85 -3.76 21.12
C THR A 116 -4.49 -3.14 20.83
N VAL A 117 -3.66 -2.93 21.87
CA VAL A 117 -2.29 -2.42 21.70
C VAL A 117 -1.44 -3.42 20.92
N ALA A 118 -1.53 -4.72 21.23
CA ALA A 118 -0.81 -5.75 20.49
C ALA A 118 -1.20 -5.78 19.00
N LEU A 119 -2.49 -5.65 18.68
CA LEU A 119 -2.98 -5.55 17.30
C LEU A 119 -2.50 -4.28 16.60
N ALA A 120 -2.42 -3.15 17.29
CA ALA A 120 -1.88 -1.91 16.73
C ALA A 120 -0.39 -2.05 16.39
N VAL A 121 0.40 -2.65 17.28
CA VAL A 121 1.82 -2.96 17.03
C VAL A 121 1.96 -3.94 15.88
N ALA A 122 1.13 -4.98 15.83
CA ALA A 122 1.13 -5.96 14.74
C ALA A 122 0.80 -5.30 13.39
N ALA A 123 -0.20 -4.42 13.32
CA ALA A 123 -0.55 -3.69 12.11
C ALA A 123 0.63 -2.86 11.58
N ALA A 124 1.29 -2.10 12.45
CA ALA A 124 2.46 -1.31 12.10
C ALA A 124 3.64 -2.20 11.64
N ALA A 125 3.92 -3.28 12.37
CA ALA A 125 5.01 -4.20 12.06
C ALA A 125 4.81 -4.94 10.74
N LEU A 126 3.59 -5.43 10.48
CA LEU A 126 3.24 -6.10 9.22
C LEU A 126 3.40 -5.14 8.04
N TYR A 127 2.91 -3.91 8.17
CA TYR A 127 3.07 -2.89 7.13
C TYR A 127 4.55 -2.58 6.86
N LEU A 128 5.37 -2.41 7.89
CA LEU A 128 6.81 -2.18 7.76
C LEU A 128 7.53 -3.37 7.11
N ALA A 129 7.20 -4.60 7.50
CA ALA A 129 7.77 -5.80 6.89
C ALA A 129 7.44 -5.88 5.40
N GLY A 130 6.18 -5.63 5.02
CA GLY A 130 5.78 -5.54 3.62
C GLY A 130 6.47 -4.40 2.87
N SER A 131 6.68 -3.26 3.54
CA SER A 131 7.35 -2.08 2.96
C SER A 131 8.79 -2.38 2.57
N VAL A 132 9.49 -3.22 3.34
CA VAL A 132 10.84 -3.71 2.96
C VAL A 132 10.78 -4.51 1.66
N ALA A 133 9.78 -5.38 1.50
CA ALA A 133 9.60 -6.15 0.27
C ALA A 133 9.27 -5.23 -0.92
N HIS A 134 8.40 -4.23 -0.73
CA HIS A 134 8.08 -3.26 -1.78
C HIS A 134 9.33 -2.46 -2.20
N ARG A 135 10.09 -1.92 -1.24
CA ARG A 135 11.31 -1.15 -1.51
C ARG A 135 12.39 -1.97 -2.22
N ARG A 136 12.46 -3.28 -1.94
CA ARG A 136 13.35 -4.19 -2.69
C ARG A 136 12.87 -4.42 -4.12
N SER A 137 11.56 -4.49 -4.35
CA SER A 137 10.98 -4.68 -5.69
C SER A 137 11.09 -3.46 -6.60
N THR A 138 11.14 -2.24 -6.04
CA THR A 138 11.15 -0.99 -6.83
C THR A 138 12.54 -0.36 -7.03
N GLY A 139 13.60 -0.97 -6.48
CA GLY A 139 14.98 -0.49 -6.60
C GLY A 139 15.31 0.72 -5.70
N ARG A 140 16.62 1.01 -5.53
CA ARG A 140 17.07 2.16 -4.71
C ARG A 140 16.60 3.47 -5.37
N PRO A 141 16.06 4.44 -4.61
CA PRO A 141 15.98 5.81 -5.11
C PRO A 141 17.40 6.27 -5.46
N ARG A 142 17.58 6.80 -6.67
CA ARG A 142 18.82 7.45 -7.10
C ARG A 142 19.04 8.73 -6.30
#